data_AF-A0A292SG41-F1
#
_entry.id   AF-A0A292SG41-F1
#
_cell.length_a   1.000
_cell.length_b   1.000
_cell.length_c   1.000
_cell.angle_alpha   90.00
_cell.angle_beta   90.00
_cell.angle_gamma   90.00
#
_symmetry.space_group_name_H-M   'P 1'
#
loop_
_entity.id
_entity.type
_entity.pdbx_description
1 polymer ?
#
loop_
_entity_poly.entity_id
_entity_poly.type
_entity_poly.pdbx_seq_one_letter_code
_entity_poly.pdbx_strand_id
1 'polypeptide(L)' 'MLKEIFTERELEVLHLLLLGLNNKEISDELFISNHTTKAHVASIYKKLGVSNRVQAAVKSIKLGANELFNLQEVI' A
#
# COMPACT_ATOMS: atom_id res chain seq x y z
N MET A 1 1.72 10.77 -10.86
CA MET A 1 0.58 10.57 -9.93
C MET A 1 0.95 9.73 -8.71
N LEU A 2 0.94 8.38 -8.70
CA LEU A 2 1.36 7.62 -7.50
C LEU A 2 2.88 7.39 -7.42
N LYS A 3 3.53 7.06 -8.54
CA LYS A 3 4.99 6.87 -8.64
C LYS A 3 5.82 8.09 -8.26
N GLU A 4 5.22 9.27 -8.24
CA GLU A 4 5.87 10.54 -7.84
C GLU A 4 5.70 10.82 -6.34
N ILE A 5 4.74 10.17 -5.66
CA ILE A 5 4.42 10.36 -4.24
C ILE A 5 5.15 9.31 -3.39
N PHE A 6 5.24 8.08 -3.90
CA PHE A 6 5.74 6.92 -3.17
C PHE A 6 7.10 6.47 -3.69
N THR A 7 7.94 5.99 -2.78
CA THR A 7 9.15 5.24 -3.17
C THR A 7 8.76 3.88 -3.74
N GLU A 8 9.69 3.21 -4.44
CA GLU A 8 9.46 1.85 -4.96
C GLU A 8 9.02 0.89 -3.85
N ARG A 9 9.67 0.95 -2.69
CA ARG A 9 9.33 0.10 -1.54
C ARG A 9 7.95 0.39 -0.97
N GLU A 10 7.54 1.66 -0.92
CA GLU A 10 6.19 2.01 -0.50
C GLU A 10 5.13 1.56 -1.51
N LEU A 11 5.46 1.55 -2.81
CA LEU A 11 4.56 1.02 -3.85
C LEU A 11 4.38 -0.49 -3.72
N GLU A 12 5.44 -1.25 -3.42
CA GLU A 12 5.35 -2.69 -3.14
C GLU A 12 4.45 -2.97 -1.92
N VAL A 13 4.67 -2.24 -0.82
CA VAL A 13 3.84 -2.37 0.39
C VAL A 13 2.39 -1.98 0.10
N LEU A 14 2.17 -0.90 -0.66
CA LEU A 14 0.83 -0.46 -1.05
C LEU A 14 0.13 -1.50 -1.93
N HIS A 15 0.84 -2.12 -2.87
CA HIS A 15 0.30 -3.16 -3.74
C HIS A 15 -0.19 -4.36 -2.91
N LEU A 16 0.65 -4.90 -2.03
CA LEU A 16 0.27 -6.04 -1.17
C LEU A 16 -0.87 -5.68 -0.21
N LEU A 17 -0.91 -4.44 0.28
CA LEU A 17 -2.02 -3.94 1.09
C LEU A 17 -3.34 -3.93 0.29
N LEU A 18 -3.30 -3.54 -0.98
CA LEU A 18 -4.47 -3.55 -1.87
C LEU A 18 -4.95 -4.97 -2.20
N LEU A 19 -4.04 -5.96 -2.18
CA LEU A 19 -4.38 -7.39 -2.26
C LEU A 19 -4.97 -7.95 -0.96
N GLY A 20 -5.09 -7.12 0.09
CA GLY A 20 -5.70 -7.51 1.37
C GLY A 20 -4.72 -8.02 2.42
N LEU A 21 -3.43 -8.18 2.12
CA LEU A 21 -2.46 -8.77 3.02
C LEU A 21 -2.25 -7.92 4.27
N ASN A 22 -2.28 -8.54 5.45
CA ASN A 22 -2.00 -7.89 6.72
C ASN A 22 -0.49 -7.58 6.88
N ASN A 23 -0.12 -6.77 7.88
CA ASN A 23 1.29 -6.34 8.01
C ASN A 23 2.27 -7.49 8.27
N LYS A 24 1.81 -8.63 8.81
CA LYS A 24 2.65 -9.82 8.97
C LYS A 24 2.87 -10.48 7.62
N GLU A 25 1.82 -10.69 6.85
CA GLU A 25 1.91 -11.27 5.50
C GLU A 25 2.78 -10.41 4.59
N ILE A 26 2.56 -9.08 4.58
CA ILE A 26 3.42 -8.14 3.85
C ILE A 26 4.88 -8.25 4.30
N SER A 27 5.13 -8.38 5.60
CA SER A 27 6.51 -8.48 6.11
C SER A 27 7.19 -9.77 5.67
N ASP A 28 6.42 -10.87 5.61
CA ASP A 28 6.88 -12.18 5.18
C ASP A 28 7.18 -12.18 3.67
N GLU A 29 6.25 -11.69 2.83
CA GLU A 29 6.40 -11.57 1.37
C GLU A 29 7.60 -10.71 0.97
N LEU A 30 7.83 -9.64 1.72
CA LEU A 30 8.86 -8.65 1.41
C LEU A 30 10.18 -8.87 2.16
N PHE A 31 10.30 -9.97 2.92
CA PHE A 31 11.49 -10.34 3.70
C PHE A 31 12.01 -9.22 4.61
N ILE A 32 11.10 -8.50 5.30
CA ILE A 32 11.42 -7.43 6.25
C ILE A 32 10.73 -7.65 7.58
N SER A 33 11.13 -6.90 8.61
CA SER A 33 10.46 -7.00 9.91
C SER A 33 9.04 -6.42 9.86
N ASN A 34 8.15 -6.92 10.74
CA ASN A 34 6.82 -6.35 10.94
C ASN A 34 6.90 -4.88 11.40
N HIS A 35 7.94 -4.52 12.18
CA HIS A 35 8.21 -3.13 12.56
C HIS A 35 8.47 -2.24 11.33
N THR A 36 9.35 -2.68 10.43
CA THR A 36 9.66 -1.98 9.17
C THR A 36 8.41 -1.85 8.29
N THR A 37 7.60 -2.91 8.20
CA THR A 37 6.34 -2.89 7.47
C THR A 37 5.36 -1.86 8.04
N LYS A 38 5.21 -1.81 9.37
CA LYS A 38 4.39 -0.78 10.05
C LYS A 38 4.86 0.63 9.74
N ALA A 39 6.17 0.86 9.68
CA ALA A 39 6.74 2.16 9.33
C ALA A 39 6.38 2.56 7.89
N HIS A 40 6.49 1.65 6.93
CA HIS A 40 6.05 1.91 5.55
C HIS A 40 4.55 2.19 5.46
N VAL A 41 3.70 1.39 6.11
CA VAL A 41 2.24 1.61 6.12
C VAL A 41 1.89 2.96 6.74
N ALA A 42 2.55 3.36 7.83
CA ALA A 42 2.34 4.66 8.45
C ALA A 42 2.76 5.82 7.52
N SER A 43 3.89 5.68 6.81
CA SER A 43 4.32 6.64 5.79
C SER A 43 3.31 6.75 4.66
N ILE A 44 2.79 5.62 4.18
CA ILE A 44 1.77 5.56 3.13
C ILE A 44 0.50 6.29 3.58
N TYR A 45 0.01 6.02 4.79
CA TYR A 45 -1.16 6.71 5.33
C TYR A 45 -0.96 8.21 5.44
N LYS A 46 0.22 8.65 5.89
CA LYS A 46 0.57 10.07 5.96
C LYS A 46 0.57 10.73 4.58
N LYS A 47 1.19 10.11 3.58
CA LYS A 47 1.26 10.61 2.20
C LYS A 47 -0.10 10.63 1.50
N LEU A 48 -0.94 9.64 1.79
CA LEU A 48 -2.34 9.62 1.34
C LEU A 48 -3.23 10.56 2.16
N GLY A 49 -2.83 11.00 3.35
CA GLY A 49 -3.69 11.79 4.25
C GLY A 49 -4.93 11.00 4.70
N VAL A 50 -4.72 9.76 5.13
CA VAL A 50 -5.77 8.83 5.60
C VAL A 50 -5.37 8.21 6.93
N SER A 51 -6.32 7.60 7.63
CA SER A 51 -6.08 7.09 9.00
C SER A 51 -6.13 5.57 9.12
N ASN A 52 -6.64 4.87 8.11
CA ASN A 52 -6.78 3.43 8.16
C ASN A 52 -6.65 2.79 6.78
N ARG A 53 -6.56 1.45 6.80
CA ARG A 53 -6.33 0.61 5.62
C ARG A 53 -7.41 0.74 4.56
N VAL A 54 -8.68 0.75 4.96
CA VAL A 54 -9.81 0.85 4.03
C VAL A 54 -9.76 2.19 3.29
N GLN A 55 -9.53 3.29 4.02
CA GLN A 55 -9.36 4.61 3.41
C GLN A 55 -8.13 4.66 2.49
N ALA A 56 -7.02 4.02 2.87
CA ALA A 56 -5.82 3.93 2.04
C ALA A 56 -6.10 3.18 0.74
N ALA A 57 -6.83 2.07 0.79
CA ALA A 57 -7.22 1.31 -0.38
C ALA A 57 -8.08 2.15 -1.33
N VAL A 58 -9.21 2.68 -0.82
CA VAL A 58 -10.14 3.51 -1.59
C VAL A 58 -9.46 4.72 -2.21
N LYS A 59 -8.61 5.43 -1.45
CA LYS A 59 -7.92 6.62 -1.96
C LYS A 59 -6.88 6.27 -3.02
N SER A 60 -6.14 5.16 -2.84
CA SER A 60 -5.18 4.70 -3.84
C SER A 60 -5.85 4.32 -5.15
N ILE A 61 -7.01 3.65 -5.09
CA ILE A 61 -7.80 3.34 -6.28
C ILE A 61 -8.23 4.63 -7.01
N LYS A 62 -8.75 5.63 -6.28
CA LYS A 62 -9.10 6.94 -6.87
C LYS A 62 -7.92 7.67 -7.52
N LEU A 63 -6.69 7.37 -7.10
CA LEU A 63 -5.46 7.93 -7.65
C LEU A 63 -4.86 7.10 -8.81
N GLY A 64 -5.56 6.07 -9.27
CA GLY A 64 -5.15 5.24 -10.41
C GLY A 64 -4.25 4.06 -10.05
N ALA A 65 -4.40 3.50 -8.84
CA ALA A 65 -3.63 2.31 -8.44
C ALA A 65 -4.02 1.06 -9.24
N ASN A 66 -5.27 0.96 -9.72
CA ASN A 66 -5.74 -0.19 -10.49
C ASN A 66 -4.95 -0.36 -11.80
N GLU A 67 -4.73 0.73 -12.51
CA GLU A 67 -3.97 0.77 -13.76
C GLU A 67 -2.48 0.54 -13.49
N LEU A 68 -1.96 1.10 -12.38
CA LEU A 68 -0.56 0.95 -12.02
C LEU A 68 -0.18 -0.51 -11.72
N PHE A 69 -1.08 -1.23 -11.05
CA PHE A 69 -0.82 -2.57 -10.53
C PHE A 69 -1.55 -3.68 -11.30
N ASN A 70 -2.27 -3.34 -12.38
CA ASN A 70 -3.11 -4.27 -13.14
C ASN A 70 -4.05 -5.09 -12.24
N LEU A 71 -4.64 -4.45 -11.23
CA LEU A 71 -5.54 -5.12 -10.30
C LEU A 71 -6.85 -5.44 -11.02
N GLN A 72 -7.10 -6.71 -11.32
CA GLN A 72 -8.39 -7.19 -11.82
C GLN A 72 -9.37 -7.23 -10.64
N GLU A 73 -10.37 -6.34 -10.68
CA GLU A 73 -11.50 -6.22 -9.73
C GLU A 73 -11.17 -6.54 -8.26
N VAL A 74 -10.68 -5.52 -7.53
CA VAL A 74 -10.70 -5.54 -6.07
C VAL A 74 -12.12 -5.19 -5.63
N ILE A 75 -12.77 -6.17 -4.99
CA ILE A 75 -14.15 -6.19 -4.47
C ILE A 75 -14.47 -4.96 -3.60
#